data_AF-D2RJ76-F1
#
_entry.id   AF-D2RJ76-F1
#
_cell.length_a   1.000
_cell.length_b   1.000
_cell.length_c   1.000
_cell.angle_alpha   90.00
_cell.angle_beta   90.00
_cell.angle_gamma   90.00
#
_symmetry.space_group_name_H-M   'P 1'
#
loop_
_entity.id
_entity.type
_entity.pdbx_description
1 polymer ?
#
loop_
_entity_poly.entity_id
_entity_poly.type
_entity_poly.pdbx_seq_one_letter_code
_entity_poly.pdbx_strand_id
1 'polypeptide(L)'
;MVSWVKHLSLMGKTRIVQVVDYEGNQPNDRQTFLNMLDDMHQASRIKQVDCQLGYSNLTFELWILLHKIDYRTPLTTKAQYLEQLNRAFHKNFETLKKYKQEKNFQNILQNITLDDVKKAIARAERIRKYNEENFHKEVYKRKYIYFKDNPDCSLQEAIKDVLTECGLMKKG
;
A
#
# COMPACT_ATOMS: atom_id res chain seq x y z
N MET A 1 11.88 12.31 -0.99
CA MET A 1 10.87 12.95 -0.13
C MET A 1 11.37 14.25 0.49
N VAL A 2 12.52 14.28 1.20
CA VAL A 2 13.03 15.51 1.85
C VAL A 2 13.09 16.72 0.92
N SER A 3 13.71 16.55 -0.26
CA SER A 3 13.83 17.64 -1.24
C SER A 3 12.46 18.18 -1.64
N TRP A 4 11.53 17.29 -2.02
CA TRP A 4 10.17 17.67 -2.39
C TRP A 4 9.42 18.40 -1.26
N VAL A 5 9.49 17.92 -0.01
CA VAL A 5 8.85 18.57 1.15
C VAL A 5 9.40 19.98 1.40
N LYS A 6 10.71 20.21 1.18
CA LYS A 6 11.31 21.55 1.31
C LYS A 6 10.67 22.58 0.37
N HIS A 7 10.20 22.15 -0.81
CA HIS A 7 9.58 23.02 -1.81
C HIS A 7 8.05 23.16 -1.67
N LEU A 8 7.39 22.39 -0.78
CA LEU A 8 5.94 22.52 -0.58
C LEU A 8 5.55 23.80 0.16
N SER A 9 4.65 24.59 -0.40
CA SER A 9 3.98 25.68 0.32
C SER A 9 2.88 25.10 1.20
N LEU A 10 3.15 24.96 2.51
CA LEU A 10 2.21 24.38 3.47
C LEU A 10 1.55 25.48 4.30
N MET A 11 0.22 25.46 4.38
CA MET A 11 -0.57 26.40 5.20
C MET A 11 -0.91 25.86 6.59
N GLY A 12 -0.45 24.65 6.92
CA GLY A 12 -0.69 24.01 8.22
C GLY A 12 -0.18 22.58 8.27
N LYS A 13 -0.55 21.88 9.35
CA LYS A 13 -0.19 20.47 9.55
C LYS A 13 -0.73 19.63 8.40
N THR A 14 0.18 18.95 7.69
CA THR A 14 -0.15 18.21 6.47
C THR A 14 0.25 16.75 6.63
N ARG A 15 -0.66 15.84 6.35
CA ARG A 15 -0.37 14.40 6.29
C ARG A 15 0.06 14.01 4.88
N ILE A 16 1.17 13.29 4.76
CA ILE A 16 1.68 12.78 3.48
C ILE A 16 1.83 11.27 3.59
N VAL A 17 1.12 10.53 2.75
CA VAL A 17 1.22 9.06 2.72
C VAL A 17 2.16 8.68 1.60
N GLN A 18 3.29 8.06 1.94
CA GLN A 18 4.22 7.51 0.95
C GLN A 18 3.84 6.07 0.64
N VAL A 19 3.50 5.80 -0.62
CA VAL A 19 3.22 4.44 -1.10
C VAL A 19 4.52 3.77 -1.53
N VAL A 20 4.82 2.60 -0.97
CA VAL A 20 6.11 1.91 -1.18
C VAL A 20 5.92 0.40 -1.21
N ASP A 21 6.62 -0.29 -2.10
CA ASP A 21 6.67 -1.76 -2.11
C ASP A 21 7.82 -2.26 -1.22
N TYR A 22 7.55 -3.24 -0.36
CA TYR A 22 8.59 -4.03 0.31
C TYR A 22 8.91 -5.26 -0.54
N GLU A 23 9.82 -5.11 -1.50
CA GLU A 23 10.05 -6.13 -2.54
C GLU A 23 10.77 -7.39 -2.03
N GLY A 24 11.42 -7.30 -0.86
CA GLY A 24 11.78 -8.41 0.04
C GLY A 24 12.72 -9.51 -0.48
N ASN A 25 12.97 -9.56 -1.78
CA ASN A 25 13.54 -10.72 -2.44
C ASN A 25 15.04 -10.57 -2.74
N GLN A 26 15.57 -9.35 -2.75
CA GLN A 26 17.00 -9.10 -2.94
C GLN A 26 17.57 -8.22 -1.80
N PRO A 27 18.85 -8.39 -1.44
CA PRO A 27 19.50 -7.56 -0.40
C PRO A 27 19.36 -6.05 -0.65
N ASN A 28 19.43 -5.62 -1.91
CA ASN A 28 19.28 -4.22 -2.31
C ASN A 28 17.86 -3.68 -2.12
N ASP A 29 16.83 -4.53 -2.18
CA ASP A 29 15.43 -4.13 -2.03
C ASP A 29 15.15 -3.68 -0.61
N ARG A 30 15.67 -4.44 0.37
CA ARG A 30 15.54 -4.09 1.79
C ARG A 30 16.22 -2.76 2.07
N GLN A 31 17.44 -2.55 1.58
CA GLN A 31 18.14 -1.29 1.81
C GLN A 31 17.41 -0.12 1.16
N THR A 32 16.88 -0.30 -0.04
CA THR A 32 16.05 0.70 -0.73
C THR A 32 14.82 1.09 0.10
N PHE A 33 14.11 0.10 0.64
CA PHE A 33 12.96 0.34 1.51
C PHE A 33 13.35 1.11 2.79
N LEU A 34 14.42 0.69 3.48
CA LEU A 34 14.90 1.38 4.69
C LEU A 34 15.37 2.81 4.42
N ASN A 35 16.06 3.04 3.31
CA ASN A 35 16.46 4.38 2.88
C ASN A 35 15.24 5.29 2.65
N MET A 36 14.15 4.75 2.10
CA MET A 36 12.89 5.49 1.94
C MET A 36 12.29 5.85 3.31
N LEU A 37 12.28 4.92 4.27
CA LEU A 37 11.79 5.23 5.62
C LEU A 37 12.65 6.29 6.34
N ASP A 38 13.96 6.27 6.12
CA ASP A 38 14.87 7.32 6.64
C ASP A 38 14.57 8.68 6.00
N ASP A 39 14.38 8.73 4.69
CA ASP A 39 14.00 9.96 3.98
C ASP A 39 12.63 10.48 4.43
N MET A 40 11.65 9.60 4.65
CA MET A 40 10.35 9.96 5.25
C MET A 40 10.48 10.51 6.67
N HIS A 41 11.32 9.89 7.50
CA HIS A 41 11.59 10.37 8.85
C HIS A 41 12.22 11.76 8.83
N GLN A 42 13.23 11.96 7.99
CA GLN A 42 13.89 13.25 7.87
C GLN A 42 12.89 14.31 7.37
N ALA A 43 12.07 13.98 6.37
CA ALA A 43 11.05 14.88 5.84
C ALA A 43 10.04 15.32 6.90
N SER A 44 9.59 14.40 7.76
CA SER A 44 8.65 14.71 8.87
C SER A 44 9.22 15.68 9.92
N ARG A 45 10.54 15.94 9.90
CA ARG A 45 11.20 16.87 10.84
C ARG A 45 11.45 18.26 10.27
N ILE A 46 11.26 18.46 8.96
CA ILE A 46 11.62 19.72 8.28
C ILE A 46 10.49 20.74 8.35
N LYS A 47 9.24 20.28 8.18
CA LYS A 47 8.03 21.11 8.23
C LYS A 47 7.01 20.44 9.13
N GLN A 48 5.85 21.07 9.30
CA GLN A 48 4.68 20.48 9.97
C GLN A 48 4.04 19.36 9.13
N VAL A 49 4.84 18.38 8.70
CA VAL A 49 4.41 17.26 7.88
C VAL A 49 4.45 15.99 8.71
N ASP A 50 3.38 15.21 8.65
CA ASP A 50 3.36 13.84 9.15
C ASP A 50 3.47 12.87 7.97
N CYS A 51 4.67 12.33 7.71
CA CYS A 51 4.85 11.30 6.70
C CYS A 51 4.44 9.93 7.23
N GLN A 52 3.40 9.35 6.64
CA GLN A 52 2.87 8.03 6.97
C GLN A 52 3.23 7.00 5.90
N LEU A 53 3.36 5.74 6.31
CA LEU A 53 3.73 4.64 5.43
C LEU A 53 2.47 3.93 4.92
N GLY A 54 2.29 3.90 3.60
CA GLY A 54 1.30 3.07 2.91
C GLY A 54 2.00 1.98 2.11
N TYR A 55 2.53 0.95 2.77
CA TYR A 55 3.33 -0.08 2.08
C TYR A 55 2.50 -1.27 1.61
N SER A 56 3.04 -2.04 0.66
CA SER A 56 2.56 -3.37 0.31
C SER A 56 3.72 -4.36 0.27
N ASN A 57 3.54 -5.58 0.78
CA ASN A 57 4.54 -6.64 0.58
C ASN A 57 4.57 -7.08 -0.87
N LEU A 58 5.80 -7.26 -1.37
CA LEU A 58 6.14 -7.70 -2.72
C LEU A 58 5.74 -6.71 -3.82
N THR A 59 4.49 -6.27 -3.87
CA THR A 59 4.04 -5.23 -4.80
C THR A 59 2.67 -4.62 -4.48
N PHE A 60 2.45 -3.39 -4.93
CA PHE A 60 1.18 -2.68 -4.92
C PHE A 60 -0.02 -3.45 -5.52
N GLU A 61 0.23 -4.39 -6.44
CA GLU A 61 -0.85 -5.20 -7.04
C GLU A 61 -1.71 -5.97 -6.01
N LEU A 62 -1.17 -6.27 -4.81
CA LEU A 62 -1.96 -6.82 -3.71
C LEU A 62 -3.16 -5.90 -3.37
N TRP A 63 -2.92 -4.60 -3.21
CA TRP A 63 -3.99 -3.65 -2.87
C TRP A 63 -5.10 -3.65 -3.94
N ILE A 64 -4.73 -3.67 -5.22
CA ILE A 64 -5.70 -3.73 -6.32
C ILE A 64 -6.50 -5.04 -6.28
N LEU A 65 -5.84 -6.17 -6.05
CA LEU A 65 -6.50 -7.47 -5.95
C LEU A 65 -7.53 -7.54 -4.82
N LEU A 66 -7.22 -6.94 -3.66
CA LEU A 66 -8.10 -6.90 -2.49
C LEU A 66 -9.41 -6.14 -2.72
N HIS A 67 -9.55 -5.35 -3.79
CA HIS A 67 -10.84 -4.75 -4.14
C HIS A 67 -11.85 -5.80 -4.59
N LYS A 68 -11.41 -6.87 -5.25
CA LYS A 68 -12.33 -7.87 -5.80
C LYS A 68 -12.43 -9.11 -4.93
N ILE A 69 -11.32 -9.60 -4.38
CA ILE A 69 -11.29 -10.90 -3.69
C ILE A 69 -10.62 -10.85 -2.32
N ASP A 70 -10.99 -11.79 -1.46
CA ASP A 70 -10.20 -12.10 -0.25
C ASP A 70 -8.94 -12.85 -0.68
N TYR A 71 -7.77 -12.30 -0.41
CA TYR A 71 -6.50 -12.92 -0.82
C TYR A 71 -5.49 -12.91 0.33
N ARG A 72 -5.12 -14.10 0.81
CA ARG A 72 -4.18 -14.29 1.93
C ARG A 72 -3.01 -15.21 1.60
N THR A 73 -2.99 -15.76 0.38
CA THR A 73 -1.97 -16.72 -0.03
C THR A 73 -0.65 -15.99 -0.25
N PRO A 74 0.43 -16.39 0.43
CA PRO A 74 1.75 -15.85 0.17
C PRO A 74 2.18 -16.13 -1.27
N LEU A 75 2.66 -15.10 -1.95
CA LEU A 75 3.32 -15.18 -3.25
C LEU A 75 4.81 -14.85 -3.12
N THR A 76 5.65 -15.41 -3.98
CA THR A 76 7.10 -15.22 -3.93
C THR A 76 7.60 -14.30 -5.05
N THR A 77 6.82 -14.12 -6.11
CA THR A 77 7.19 -13.25 -7.25
C THR A 77 6.06 -12.31 -7.63
N LYS A 78 6.41 -11.09 -8.07
CA LYS A 78 5.42 -10.10 -8.54
C LYS A 78 4.57 -10.65 -9.68
N ALA A 79 5.18 -11.43 -10.58
CA ALA A 79 4.51 -12.00 -11.75
C ALA A 79 3.29 -12.88 -11.40
N GLN A 80 3.30 -13.55 -10.25
CA GLN A 80 2.17 -14.38 -9.80
C GLN A 80 0.92 -13.54 -9.51
N TYR A 81 1.05 -12.26 -9.18
CA TYR A 81 -0.12 -11.38 -9.00
C TYR A 81 -0.88 -11.14 -10.32
N LEU A 82 -0.22 -11.21 -11.47
CA LEU A 82 -0.86 -10.98 -12.76
C LEU A 82 -1.97 -12.01 -13.03
N GLU A 83 -1.72 -13.28 -12.72
CA GLU A 83 -2.72 -14.35 -12.88
C GLU A 83 -3.94 -14.09 -11.99
N GLN A 84 -3.71 -13.72 -10.73
CA GLN A 84 -4.77 -13.44 -9.78
C GLN A 84 -5.58 -12.20 -10.18
N LEU A 85 -4.92 -11.15 -10.69
CA LEU A 85 -5.57 -9.95 -11.22
C LEU A 85 -6.41 -10.26 -12.46
N ASN A 86 -5.86 -11.01 -13.41
CA ASN A 86 -6.58 -11.46 -14.60
C ASN A 86 -7.85 -12.21 -14.23
N ARG A 87 -7.77 -13.15 -13.27
CA ARG A 87 -8.93 -13.89 -12.76
C ARG A 87 -9.94 -12.96 -12.08
N ALA A 88 -9.50 -12.08 -11.19
CA ALA A 88 -10.36 -11.24 -10.38
C ALA A 88 -11.09 -10.14 -11.18
N PHE A 89 -10.47 -9.65 -12.25
CA PHE A 89 -11.02 -8.59 -13.11
C PHE A 89 -11.49 -9.10 -14.49
N HIS A 90 -11.51 -10.41 -14.70
CA HIS A 90 -11.86 -11.06 -15.97
C HIS A 90 -11.08 -10.48 -17.16
N LYS A 91 -9.76 -10.37 -17.01
CA LYS A 91 -8.80 -9.87 -18.01
C LYS A 91 -7.82 -10.97 -18.42
N ASN A 92 -7.07 -10.71 -19.49
CA ASN A 92 -6.04 -11.61 -20.03
C ASN A 92 -4.79 -10.81 -20.42
N PHE A 93 -4.24 -10.03 -19.49
CA PHE A 93 -2.96 -9.35 -19.72
C PHE A 93 -1.81 -10.36 -19.76
N GLU A 94 -0.96 -10.26 -20.78
CA GLU A 94 0.21 -11.13 -20.95
C GLU A 94 1.33 -10.84 -19.94
N THR A 95 1.47 -9.59 -19.51
CA THR A 95 2.54 -9.15 -18.60
C THR A 95 2.06 -8.06 -17.64
N LEU A 96 2.72 -7.95 -16.49
CA LEU A 96 2.52 -6.82 -15.57
C LEU A 96 2.81 -5.47 -16.24
N LYS A 97 3.78 -5.42 -17.17
CA LYS A 97 4.07 -4.21 -17.95
C LYS A 97 2.85 -3.77 -18.77
N LYS A 98 2.16 -4.70 -19.43
CA LYS A 98 0.94 -4.43 -20.20
C LYS A 98 -0.20 -4.00 -19.26
N TYR A 99 -0.38 -4.70 -18.14
CA TYR A 99 -1.35 -4.32 -17.11
C TYR A 99 -1.12 -2.88 -16.59
N LYS A 100 0.14 -2.48 -16.35
CA LYS A 100 0.52 -1.14 -15.85
C LYS A 100 0.48 -0.02 -16.90
N GLN A 101 0.18 -0.31 -18.16
CA GLN A 101 -0.05 0.75 -19.15
C GLN A 101 -1.27 1.57 -18.73
N GLU A 102 -1.17 2.89 -18.80
CA GLU A 102 -2.18 3.82 -18.29
C GLU A 102 -3.61 3.45 -18.72
N LYS A 103 -3.84 3.24 -20.02
CA LYS A 103 -5.15 2.85 -20.56
C LYS A 103 -5.70 1.55 -19.92
N ASN A 104 -4.83 0.56 -19.73
CA ASN A 104 -5.22 -0.73 -19.17
C ASN A 104 -5.49 -0.61 -17.67
N PHE A 105 -4.65 0.12 -16.96
CA PHE A 105 -4.82 0.36 -15.54
C PHE A 105 -6.07 1.20 -15.24
N GLN A 106 -6.34 2.24 -16.02
CA GLN A 106 -7.59 3.00 -15.94
C GLN A 106 -8.82 2.12 -16.16
N ASN A 107 -8.77 1.18 -17.11
CA ASN A 107 -9.87 0.24 -17.31
C ASN A 107 -10.08 -0.68 -16.09
N ILE A 108 -9.02 -1.08 -15.40
CA ILE A 108 -9.12 -1.82 -14.13
C ILE A 108 -9.80 -0.96 -13.07
N LEU A 109 -9.35 0.29 -12.89
CA LEU A 109 -9.91 1.20 -11.90
C LEU A 109 -11.41 1.48 -12.11
N GLN A 110 -11.87 1.56 -13.37
CA GLN A 110 -13.29 1.72 -13.70
C GLN A 110 -14.18 0.56 -13.24
N ASN A 111 -13.60 -0.61 -12.95
CA ASN A 111 -14.31 -1.79 -12.44
C ASN A 111 -14.32 -1.87 -10.90
N ILE A 112 -13.78 -0.86 -10.22
CA ILE A 112 -13.73 -0.77 -8.76
C ILE A 112 -14.79 0.22 -8.29
N THR A 113 -15.78 -0.28 -7.55
CA THR A 113 -16.80 0.55 -6.90
C THR A 113 -16.36 1.04 -5.53
N LEU A 114 -17.05 2.04 -4.97
CA LEU A 114 -16.81 2.46 -3.59
C LEU A 114 -17.02 1.32 -2.57
N ASP A 115 -17.96 0.41 -2.84
CA ASP A 115 -18.16 -0.78 -2.00
C ASP A 115 -16.98 -1.76 -2.07
N ASP A 116 -16.40 -1.95 -3.27
CA ASP A 116 -15.16 -2.72 -3.44
C ASP A 116 -14.00 -2.10 -2.63
N VAL A 117 -13.89 -0.76 -2.57
CA VAL A 117 -12.89 -0.08 -1.73
C VAL A 117 -13.11 -0.37 -0.24
N LYS A 118 -14.35 -0.28 0.25
CA LYS A 118 -14.69 -0.62 1.65
C LYS A 118 -14.35 -2.06 1.98
N LYS A 119 -14.64 -2.99 1.05
CA LYS A 119 -14.26 -4.40 1.16
C LYS A 119 -12.75 -4.58 1.17
N ALA A 120 -12.01 -3.85 0.33
CA ALA A 120 -10.54 -3.88 0.30
C ALA A 120 -9.94 -3.48 1.65
N ILE A 121 -10.49 -2.42 2.28
CA ILE A 121 -10.06 -1.99 3.63
C ILE A 121 -10.26 -3.13 4.62
N ALA A 122 -11.48 -3.68 4.71
CA ALA A 122 -11.78 -4.76 5.65
C ALA A 122 -10.92 -6.02 5.40
N ARG A 123 -10.57 -6.29 4.14
CA ARG A 123 -9.69 -7.39 3.74
C ARG A 123 -8.26 -7.18 4.21
N ALA A 124 -7.72 -6.00 3.96
CA ALA A 124 -6.37 -5.63 4.39
C ALA A 124 -6.26 -5.61 5.92
N GLU A 125 -7.27 -5.11 6.64
CA GLU A 125 -7.33 -5.19 8.11
C GLU A 125 -7.31 -6.63 8.63
N ARG A 126 -8.03 -7.55 7.98
CA ARG A 126 -7.99 -8.97 8.35
C ARG A 126 -6.60 -9.60 8.14
N ILE A 127 -5.90 -9.20 7.08
CA ILE A 127 -4.52 -9.65 6.83
C ILE A 127 -3.60 -9.11 7.93
N ARG A 128 -3.65 -7.79 8.19
CA ARG A 128 -2.85 -7.13 9.22
C ARG A 128 -3.04 -7.77 10.59
N LYS A 129 -4.30 -7.98 10.99
CA LYS A 129 -4.63 -8.61 12.29
C LYS A 129 -4.04 -10.01 12.40
N TYR A 130 -4.20 -10.84 11.35
CA TYR A 130 -3.60 -12.16 11.32
C TYR A 130 -2.06 -12.08 11.46
N ASN A 131 -1.41 -11.14 10.77
CA ASN A 131 0.02 -10.98 10.86
C ASN A 131 0.49 -10.54 12.25
N GLU A 132 -0.23 -9.63 12.90
CA GLU A 132 0.06 -9.21 14.28
C GLU A 132 -0.04 -10.35 15.29
N GLU A 133 -0.92 -11.32 15.05
CA GLU A 133 -1.10 -12.51 15.90
C GLU A 133 -0.07 -13.61 15.62
N ASN A 134 0.47 -13.69 14.40
CA ASN A 134 1.21 -14.87 13.92
C ASN A 134 2.67 -14.59 13.50
N PHE A 135 3.05 -13.33 13.24
CA PHE A 135 4.36 -12.98 12.69
C PHE A 135 5.06 -11.87 13.46
N HIS A 136 6.35 -11.70 13.18
CA HIS A 136 7.14 -10.65 13.81
C HIS A 136 6.85 -9.28 13.19
N LYS A 137 6.37 -8.36 14.04
CA LYS A 137 6.14 -6.96 13.68
C LYS A 137 7.45 -6.17 13.70
N GLU A 138 7.84 -5.60 12.56
CA GLU A 138 8.97 -4.69 12.46
C GLU A 138 8.52 -3.26 12.82
N VAL A 139 9.30 -2.58 13.66
CA VAL A 139 9.05 -1.19 14.04
C VAL A 139 10.30 -0.36 13.77
N TYR A 140 10.28 0.43 12.71
CA TYR A 140 11.40 1.29 12.33
C TYR A 140 11.23 2.72 12.86
N LYS A 141 12.28 3.22 13.52
CA LYS A 141 12.33 4.56 14.14
C LYS A 141 11.12 4.87 15.03
N ARG A 142 10.58 3.86 15.71
CA ARG A 142 9.41 3.96 16.61
C ARG A 142 8.14 4.49 15.93
N LYS A 143 8.06 4.48 14.60
CA LYS A 143 6.94 5.06 13.85
C LYS A 143 6.43 4.15 12.73
N TYR A 144 7.33 3.61 11.92
CA TYR A 144 6.94 2.88 10.72
C TYR A 144 6.82 1.40 11.03
N ILE A 145 5.61 0.88 10.89
CA ILE A 145 5.27 -0.52 11.16
C ILE A 145 5.17 -1.25 9.83
N TYR A 146 5.82 -2.41 9.73
CA TYR A 146 5.67 -3.31 8.61
C TYR A 146 5.95 -4.76 9.01
N PHE A 147 5.59 -5.70 8.14
CA PHE A 147 5.88 -7.12 8.26
C PHE A 147 6.71 -7.54 7.05
N LYS A 148 7.63 -8.47 7.26
CA LYS A 148 8.42 -9.06 6.17
C LYS A 148 7.64 -10.15 5.44
N ASP A 149 6.78 -10.84 6.18
CA ASP A 149 5.93 -11.91 5.70
C ASP A 149 4.85 -11.38 4.76
N ASN A 150 4.73 -12.00 3.58
CA ASN A 150 3.72 -11.68 2.58
C ASN A 150 2.48 -12.58 2.78
N PRO A 151 1.24 -12.09 2.61
CA PRO A 151 0.86 -10.73 2.25
C PRO A 151 0.66 -9.78 3.43
N ASP A 152 0.89 -8.50 3.17
CA ASP A 152 0.46 -7.41 4.03
C ASP A 152 0.40 -6.09 3.25
N CYS A 153 -0.43 -5.16 3.74
CA CYS A 153 -0.57 -3.82 3.20
C CYS A 153 -0.98 -2.85 4.31
N SER A 154 -0.49 -1.60 4.29
CA SER A 154 -0.91 -0.55 5.24
C SER A 154 -1.63 0.62 4.56
N LEU A 155 -1.73 0.65 3.23
CA LEU A 155 -2.36 1.75 2.52
C LEU A 155 -3.84 1.93 2.88
N GLN A 156 -4.52 0.85 3.28
CA GLN A 156 -5.91 0.89 3.72
C GLN A 156 -6.16 1.86 4.87
N GLU A 157 -5.18 2.10 5.75
CA GLU A 157 -5.33 2.99 6.91
C GLU A 157 -5.61 4.41 6.44
N ALA A 158 -4.77 4.91 5.51
CA ALA A 158 -4.94 6.22 4.90
C ALA A 158 -6.26 6.35 4.13
N ILE A 159 -6.64 5.31 3.36
CA ILE A 159 -7.88 5.34 2.58
C ILE A 159 -9.10 5.31 3.51
N LYS A 160 -9.06 4.50 4.57
CA LYS A 160 -10.12 4.46 5.58
C LYS A 160 -10.33 5.80 6.25
N ASP A 161 -9.25 6.50 6.60
CA ASP A 161 -9.33 7.83 7.19
C ASP A 161 -10.01 8.83 6.23
N VAL A 162 -9.61 8.85 4.95
CA VAL A 162 -10.23 9.70 3.94
C VAL A 162 -11.74 9.39 3.81
N LEU A 163 -12.11 8.11 3.68
CA LEU A 163 -13.53 7.75 3.56
C LEU A 163 -14.33 8.10 4.82
N THR A 164 -13.71 8.03 5.99
CA THR A 164 -14.34 8.35 7.27
C THR A 164 -14.54 9.86 7.42
N GLU A 165 -13.53 10.67 7.08
CA GLU A 165 -13.61 12.13 7.06
C GLU A 165 -14.67 12.64 6.08
N CYS A 166 -14.82 11.97 4.94
CA CYS A 166 -15.86 12.28 3.96
C CYS A 166 -17.26 11.76 4.33
N GLY A 167 -17.44 11.09 5.48
CA GLY A 167 -18.72 10.50 5.89
C GLY A 167 -19.16 9.30 5.03
N LEU A 168 -18.25 8.73 4.23
CA LEU A 168 -18.50 7.56 3.39
C LEU A 168 -18.32 6.25 4.16
N MET A 169 -17.66 6.29 5.32
CA MET A 169 -17.52 5.20 6.28
C MET A 169 -17.76 5.69 7.71
N LYS A 170 -18.22 4.79 8.59
CA LYS A 170 -18.35 5.09 10.01
C LYS A 170 -16.98 5.09 10.68
N LYS A 171 -16.77 6.00 11.64
CA LYS A 171 -15.69 5.88 12.63
C LYS A 171 -15.94 4.59 13.41
N GLY A 172 -14.99 3.66 13.32
CA GLY A 172 -14.98 2.45 14.15
C GLY A 172 -14.62 2.77 15.59
#